data_AF-A0ABD5DIM7-F1
#
_entry.id   AF-A0ABD5DIM7-F1
#
_cell.length_a   1.000
_cell.length_b   1.000
_cell.length_c   1.000
_cell.angle_alpha   90.00
_cell.angle_beta   90.00
_cell.angle_gamma   90.00
#
_symmetry.space_group_name_H-M   'P 1'
#
loop_
_entity.id
_entity.type
_entity.pdbx_description
1 polymer ?
#
loop_
_entity_poly.entity_id
_entity_poly.type
_entity_poly.pdbx_seq_one_letter_code
_entity_poly.pdbx_strand_id
1 'polypeptide(L)'
;VHRGTLDAPESLLAGVGNADAVIHTAFDHDFSRFAANCEKDRQAILALGQALRGSTRPLVITSGTLMGDDGSGAPARESFFNSA
;
A
#
# COMPACT_ATOMS: atom_id res chain seq x y z
N VAL A 1 1.45 7.50 19.78
CA VAL A 1 1.98 6.90 18.54
C VAL A 1 1.83 5.40 18.64
N HIS A 2 1.26 4.75 17.62
CA HIS A 2 1.14 3.30 17.53
C HIS A 2 2.18 2.76 16.53
N ARG A 3 2.93 1.73 16.88
CA ARG A 3 3.94 1.11 16.00
C ARG A 3 3.35 -0.14 15.35
N GLY A 4 3.55 -0.27 14.04
CA GLY A 4 3.18 -1.47 13.28
C GLY A 4 4.10 -1.67 12.09
N THR A 5 4.00 -2.82 11.45
CA THR A 5 4.81 -3.22 10.28
C THR A 5 3.96 -3.96 9.25
N LEU A 6 4.35 -3.86 7.98
CA LEU A 6 3.73 -4.59 6.88
C LEU A 6 3.97 -6.11 7.00
N ASP A 7 5.02 -6.54 7.71
CA ASP A 7 5.31 -7.97 7.94
C ASP A 7 4.35 -8.62 8.95
N ALA A 8 3.59 -7.80 9.68
CA ALA A 8 2.64 -8.23 10.71
C ALA A 8 1.37 -7.36 10.63
N PRO A 9 0.48 -7.57 9.64
CA PRO A 9 -0.69 -6.72 9.41
C PRO A 9 -1.60 -6.53 10.63
N GLU A 10 -1.70 -7.52 11.51
CA GLU A 10 -2.43 -7.46 12.77
C GLU A 10 -1.87 -6.41 13.74
N SER A 11 -0.57 -6.10 13.62
CA SER A 11 0.05 -5.02 14.40
C SER A 11 -0.52 -3.65 14.06
N LEU A 12 -1.19 -3.47 12.92
CA LEU A 12 -1.79 -2.19 12.53
C LEU A 12 -3.13 -1.92 13.24
N LEU A 13 -3.80 -2.97 13.71
CA LEU A 13 -5.21 -2.92 14.11
C LEU A 13 -5.48 -2.04 15.34
N ALA A 14 -4.58 -2.05 16.33
CA ALA A 14 -4.71 -1.18 17.49
C ALA A 14 -4.58 0.32 17.13
N GLY A 15 -3.82 0.65 16.08
CA GLY A 15 -3.78 1.99 15.51
C GLY A 15 -5.10 2.36 14.82
N VAL A 16 -5.62 1.45 13.99
CA VAL A 16 -6.91 1.63 13.29
C VAL A 16 -8.09 1.79 14.25
N GLY A 17 -8.09 1.05 15.37
CA GLY A 17 -9.15 1.12 16.38
C GLY A 17 -9.33 2.51 17.01
N ASN A 18 -8.26 3.32 17.02
CA ASN A 18 -8.24 4.66 17.62
C ASN A 18 -8.31 5.79 16.58
N ALA A 19 -8.51 5.48 15.30
CA ALA A 19 -8.50 6.45 14.21
C ALA A 19 -9.90 6.67 13.61
N ASP A 20 -10.24 7.91 13.28
CA ASP A 20 -11.47 8.27 12.57
C ASP A 20 -11.37 8.00 11.05
N ALA A 21 -10.17 7.89 10.52
CA ALA A 21 -9.86 7.60 9.12
C ALA A 21 -8.50 6.92 9.00
N VAL A 22 -8.29 6.15 7.93
CA VAL A 22 -7.01 5.50 7.63
C VAL A 22 -6.55 5.88 6.22
N ILE A 23 -5.30 6.32 6.10
CA ILE A 23 -4.61 6.54 4.83
C ILE A 23 -3.41 5.59 4.77
N HIS A 24 -3.51 4.56 3.94
CA HIS A 24 -2.44 3.58 3.73
C HIS A 24 -1.47 4.09 2.67
N THR A 25 -0.27 4.45 3.11
CA THR A 25 0.84 4.97 2.27
C THR A 25 2.08 4.09 2.32
N ALA A 26 2.02 2.99 3.08
CA ALA A 26 3.16 2.12 3.31
C ALA A 26 3.29 1.09 2.20
N PHE A 27 4.48 0.99 1.60
CA PHE A 27 4.84 -0.04 0.65
C PHE A 27 6.29 -0.48 0.91
N ASP A 28 6.62 -1.74 0.63
CA ASP A 28 8.00 -2.22 0.71
C ASP A 28 8.73 -1.86 -0.59
N HIS A 29 9.72 -0.97 -0.48
CA HIS A 29 10.43 -0.40 -1.62
C HIS A 29 11.64 -1.23 -2.07
N ASP A 30 11.83 -2.45 -1.55
CA ASP A 30 12.77 -3.41 -2.15
C ASP A 30 12.16 -4.00 -3.44
N PHE A 31 12.30 -3.27 -4.55
CA PHE A 31 11.75 -3.65 -5.85
C PHE A 31 12.33 -4.95 -6.42
N SER A 32 13.42 -5.50 -5.85
CA SER A 32 13.90 -6.84 -6.22
C SER A 32 12.92 -7.96 -5.84
N ARG A 33 11.97 -7.65 -4.94
CA ARG A 33 10.96 -8.58 -4.41
C ARG A 33 9.53 -8.17 -4.75
N PHE A 34 9.34 -7.42 -5.82
CA PHE A 34 8.10 -6.72 -6.14
C PHE A 34 6.81 -7.55 -5.96
N ALA A 35 6.74 -8.77 -6.51
CA ALA A 35 5.56 -9.62 -6.37
C ALA A 35 5.23 -9.99 -4.90
N ALA A 36 6.26 -10.26 -4.09
CA ALA A 36 6.09 -10.51 -2.67
C ALA A 36 5.68 -9.23 -1.91
N ASN A 37 6.16 -8.07 -2.34
CA ASN A 37 5.77 -6.78 -1.76
C ASN A 37 4.31 -6.45 -2.08
N CYS A 38 3.83 -6.75 -3.30
CA CYS A 38 2.41 -6.63 -3.65
C CYS A 38 1.53 -7.56 -2.81
N GLU A 39 1.97 -8.79 -2.55
CA GLU A 39 1.23 -9.68 -1.65
C GLU A 39 1.21 -9.14 -0.22
N LYS A 40 2.34 -8.62 0.28
CA LYS A 40 2.42 -7.97 1.59
C LYS A 40 1.48 -6.77 1.69
N ASP A 41 1.47 -5.92 0.68
CA ASP A 41 0.58 -4.76 0.56
C ASP A 41 -0.90 -5.18 0.55
N ARG A 42 -1.24 -6.20 -0.25
CA ARG A 42 -2.59 -6.78 -0.29
C ARG A 42 -3.06 -7.25 1.08
N GLN A 43 -2.19 -7.93 1.84
CA GLN A 43 -2.51 -8.41 3.19
C GLN A 43 -2.73 -7.26 4.18
N ALA A 44 -1.91 -6.21 4.11
CA ALA A 44 -2.10 -5.00 4.91
C ALA A 44 -3.44 -4.33 4.59
N ILE A 45 -3.74 -4.09 3.31
CA ILE A 45 -5.01 -3.49 2.87
C ILE A 45 -6.21 -4.33 3.34
N LEU A 46 -6.13 -5.66 3.26
CA LEU A 46 -7.18 -6.55 3.76
C LEU A 46 -7.39 -6.41 5.27
N ALA A 47 -6.32 -6.38 6.06
CA ALA A 47 -6.42 -6.21 7.51
C ALA A 47 -7.06 -4.86 7.88
N LEU A 48 -6.62 -3.77 7.24
CA LEU A 48 -7.19 -2.44 7.42
C LEU A 48 -8.69 -2.41 7.03
N GLY A 49 -9.03 -2.97 5.87
CA GLY A 49 -10.41 -3.03 5.38
C GLY A 49 -11.32 -3.90 6.25
N GLN A 50 -10.82 -5.00 6.81
CA GLN A 50 -11.56 -5.84 7.75
C GLN A 50 -11.84 -5.09 9.06
N ALA A 51 -10.86 -4.37 9.59
CA ALA A 51 -11.02 -3.59 10.82
C ALA A 51 -12.02 -2.43 10.70
N LEU A 52 -12.18 -1.89 9.50
CA LEU A 52 -13.09 -0.79 9.19
C LEU A 52 -14.46 -1.25 8.68
N ARG A 53 -14.63 -2.55 8.41
CA ARG A 53 -15.86 -3.11 7.84
C ARG A 53 -17.08 -2.75 8.71
N GLY A 54 -18.11 -2.23 8.05
CA GLY A 54 -19.36 -1.81 8.72
C GLY A 54 -19.29 -0.45 9.43
N SER A 55 -18.13 0.21 9.42
CA SER A 55 -17.96 1.58 9.90
C SER A 55 -18.19 2.61 8.79
N THR A 56 -18.44 3.86 9.18
CA THR A 56 -18.43 5.03 8.27
C THR A 56 -17.04 5.64 8.08
N ARG A 57 -16.04 5.15 8.82
CA ARG A 57 -14.66 5.65 8.80
C ARG A 57 -13.99 5.32 7.46
N PRO A 58 -13.43 6.31 6.73
CA PRO A 58 -12.88 6.06 5.40
C PRO A 58 -11.53 5.34 5.45
N LEU A 59 -11.32 4.48 4.45
CA LEU A 59 -10.01 3.91 4.10
C LEU A 59 -9.59 4.46 2.73
N VAL A 60 -8.48 5.18 2.70
CA VAL A 60 -7.82 5.61 1.46
C VAL A 60 -6.56 4.78 1.28
N ILE A 61 -6.39 4.16 0.12
CA ILE A 61 -5.18 3.43 -0.23
C ILE A 61 -4.46 4.15 -1.36
N THR A 62 -3.13 4.15 -1.32
CA THR A 62 -2.32 4.51 -2.49
C THR A 62 -2.42 3.40 -3.52
N SER A 63 -2.94 3.71 -4.71
CA SER A 63 -2.86 2.84 -5.89
C SER A 63 -1.74 3.34 -6.79
N GLY A 64 -0.97 2.42 -7.36
CA GLY A 64 0.08 2.73 -8.33
C GLY A 64 -0.10 1.89 -9.59
N THR A 65 -0.17 2.53 -10.74
CA THR A 65 -0.26 1.86 -12.05
C THR A 65 1.11 1.51 -12.65
N LEU A 66 2.20 1.82 -11.93
CA LEU A 66 3.60 1.64 -12.37
C LEU A 66 3.81 2.10 -13.83
N MET A 67 3.55 3.38 -14.08
CA MET A 67 3.81 3.99 -15.38
C MET A 67 5.13 4.75 -15.37
N GLY A 68 5.72 4.91 -16.54
CA GLY A 68 6.73 5.91 -16.80
C GLY A 68 8.15 5.42 -17.01
N ASP A 69 8.41 4.11 -16.97
CA ASP A 69 9.70 3.56 -17.39
C ASP A 69 9.77 3.45 -18.92
N ASP A 70 10.72 4.14 -19.53
CA ASP A 70 11.01 4.09 -20.97
C ASP A 70 12.17 3.13 -21.32
N GLY A 71 12.70 2.40 -20.33
CA GLY A 71 13.78 1.43 -20.48
C GLY A 71 15.15 2.04 -20.76
N SER A 72 15.30 3.37 -20.77
CA SER A 72 16.53 4.07 -21.14
C SER A 72 17.42 4.49 -19.96
N GLY A 73 16.95 4.27 -18.72
CA GLY A 73 17.63 4.73 -17.50
C GLY A 73 17.45 6.24 -17.23
N ALA A 74 16.59 6.91 -17.99
CA ALA A 74 16.18 8.29 -17.75
C ALA A 74 15.16 8.37 -16.59
N PRO A 75 14.91 9.58 -16.03
CA PRO A 75 13.82 9.78 -15.08
C PRO A 75 12.48 9.35 -15.69
N ALA A 76 11.71 8.61 -14.90
CA ALA A 76 10.41 8.13 -15.33
C ALA A 76 9.47 9.31 -15.68
N ARG A 77 8.70 9.16 -16.76
CA ARG A 77 7.75 10.17 -17.25
C ARG A 77 6.37 9.57 -17.41
N GLU A 78 5.35 10.20 -16.84
CA GLU A 78 3.95 9.72 -16.87
C GLU A 78 3.36 9.56 -18.29
N SER A 79 4.03 10.09 -19.32
CA SER A 79 3.68 9.91 -20.73
C SER A 79 4.03 8.55 -21.31
N PHE A 80 4.75 7.69 -20.58
CA PHE A 80 5.16 6.37 -21.06
C PHE A 80 4.43 5.27 -20.30
N PHE A 81 3.67 4.45 -21.05
CA PHE A 81 3.02 3.25 -20.54
C PHE A 81 3.62 2.04 -21.24
N ASN A 82 4.33 1.20 -20.50
CA ASN A 82 4.79 -0.08 -21.00
C ASN A 82 3.72 -1.15 -20.69
N SER A 83 3.00 -1.59 -21.73
CA SER A 83 1.93 -2.56 -21.63
C SER A 83 2.41 -4.02 -21.78
N ALA A 84 3.72 -4.23 -21.88
CA ALA A 84 4.33 -5.55 -22.10
C ALA A 84 4.54 -6.31 -20.77
#